data_AF-A0A2H5VBU2-F1
#
_entry.id   AF-A0A2H5VBU2-F1
#
_cell.length_a   1.000
_cell.length_b   1.000
_cell.length_c   1.000
_cell.angle_alpha   90.00
_cell.angle_beta   90.00
_cell.angle_gamma   90.00
#
_symmetry.space_group_name_H-M   'P 1'
#
loop_
_entity.id
_entity.type
_entity.pdbx_description
1 polymer ?
#
loop_
_entity_poly.entity_id
_entity_poly.type
_entity_poly.pdbx_seq_one_letter_code
_entity_poly.pdbx_strand_id
1 'polypeptide(L)'
;MKAAAEMLRKGGTLVKEACSKCRGVQVKYSGRLICINCGSETVLEEAKVGSLQDLRSVIIAKVNSTARMLEQENDIARQMEIARLLLYYLEILAKVSEEKGKEEREEEEEGKRGERKEVKEREEKEEE
;
A
#
# COMPACT_ATOMS: atom_id res chain seq x y z
N MET A 1 -13.39 6.79 -35.10
CA MET A 1 -11.94 7.10 -35.20
C MET A 1 -11.52 8.39 -34.49
N LYS A 2 -12.36 9.43 -34.34
CA LYS A 2 -11.98 10.69 -33.67
C LYS A 2 -11.54 10.52 -32.20
N ALA A 3 -12.19 9.62 -31.45
CA ALA A 3 -11.91 9.40 -30.03
C ALA A 3 -10.48 8.89 -29.77
N ALA A 4 -9.95 7.97 -30.59
CA ALA A 4 -8.62 7.41 -30.40
C ALA A 4 -7.51 8.45 -30.67
N ALA A 5 -7.66 9.23 -31.75
CA ALA A 5 -6.72 10.30 -32.07
C ALA A 5 -6.69 11.38 -30.98
N GLU A 6 -7.84 11.69 -30.38
CA GLU A 6 -7.94 12.63 -29.28
C GLU A 6 -7.31 12.09 -27.98
N MET A 7 -7.51 10.81 -27.66
CA MET A 7 -6.85 10.15 -26.53
C MET A 7 -5.33 10.19 -26.67
N LEU A 8 -4.79 9.91 -27.87
CA LEU A 8 -3.36 10.00 -28.13
C LEU A 8 -2.84 11.45 -28.00
N ARG A 9 -3.58 12.44 -28.51
CA ARG A 9 -3.23 13.86 -28.35
C ARG A 9 -3.23 14.32 -26.89
N LYS A 10 -4.06 13.73 -26.05
CA LYS A 10 -4.12 13.99 -24.59
C LYS A 10 -3.12 13.15 -23.78
N GLY A 11 -2.20 12.43 -24.42
CA GLY A 11 -1.15 11.65 -23.76
C GLY A 11 -1.42 10.14 -23.62
N GLY A 12 -2.42 9.61 -24.31
CA GLY A 12 -2.66 8.17 -24.41
C GLY A 12 -1.54 7.46 -25.19
N THR A 13 -1.28 6.20 -24.86
CA THR A 13 -0.25 5.38 -25.51
C THR A 13 -0.86 4.12 -26.12
N LEU A 14 -0.43 3.72 -27.32
CA LEU A 14 -0.84 2.45 -27.92
C LEU A 14 -0.21 1.27 -27.17
N VAL A 15 -1.01 0.26 -26.91
CA VAL A 15 -0.61 -0.93 -26.17
C VAL A 15 -0.33 -2.07 -27.15
N LYS A 16 0.70 -2.88 -26.86
CA LYS A 16 1.12 -3.99 -27.73
C LYS A 16 0.14 -5.16 -27.67
N GLU A 17 -0.48 -5.36 -26.50
CA GLU A 17 -1.51 -6.36 -26.27
C GLU A 17 -2.79 -6.04 -27.06
N ALA A 18 -3.36 -7.07 -27.68
CA ALA A 18 -4.61 -6.97 -28.42
C ALA A 18 -5.82 -7.17 -27.49
N CYS A 19 -6.93 -6.51 -27.82
CA CYS A 19 -8.18 -6.63 -27.07
C CYS A 19 -8.66 -8.09 -26.97
N SER A 20 -9.00 -8.54 -25.76
CA SER A 20 -9.45 -9.90 -25.49
C SER A 20 -10.79 -10.27 -26.17
N LYS A 21 -11.61 -9.28 -26.54
CA LYS A 21 -12.93 -9.50 -27.18
C LYS A 21 -12.86 -9.55 -28.70
N CYS A 22 -12.09 -8.65 -29.32
CA CYS A 22 -12.12 -8.46 -30.77
C CYS A 22 -10.73 -8.50 -31.43
N ARG A 23 -9.67 -8.74 -30.65
CA ARG A 23 -8.26 -8.72 -31.09
C ARG A 23 -7.84 -7.40 -31.76
N GLY A 24 -8.57 -6.32 -31.50
CA GLY A 24 -8.25 -4.98 -31.99
C GLY A 24 -7.21 -4.26 -31.14
N VAL A 25 -6.61 -3.21 -31.70
CA VAL A 25 -5.62 -2.35 -31.04
C VAL A 25 -6.24 -1.60 -29.85
N GLN A 26 -5.48 -1.48 -28.76
CA GLN A 26 -5.89 -0.80 -27.53
C GLN A 26 -5.04 0.44 -27.24
N VAL A 27 -5.62 1.41 -26.53
CA VAL A 27 -4.97 2.64 -26.05
C VAL A 27 -5.03 2.65 -24.53
N LYS A 28 -3.89 2.89 -23.87
CA LYS A 28 -3.81 3.21 -22.45
C LYS A 28 -4.01 4.72 -22.29
N TYR A 29 -5.05 5.14 -21.59
CA TYR A 29 -5.38 6.54 -21.33
C TYR A 29 -6.01 6.68 -19.94
N SER A 30 -5.53 7.62 -19.12
CA SER A 30 -6.05 7.89 -17.77
C SER A 30 -6.23 6.65 -16.88
N GLY A 31 -5.26 5.73 -16.87
CA GLY A 31 -5.30 4.50 -16.07
C GLY A 31 -6.23 3.40 -16.62
N ARG A 32 -6.72 3.54 -17.86
CA ARG A 32 -7.65 2.59 -18.48
C ARG A 32 -7.14 2.15 -19.83
N LEU A 33 -7.49 0.93 -20.21
CA LEU A 33 -7.21 0.28 -21.49
C LEU A 33 -8.48 0.31 -22.32
N ILE A 34 -8.47 1.05 -23.43
CA ILE A 34 -9.65 1.26 -24.28
C ILE A 34 -9.37 0.65 -25.66
N CYS A 35 -10.22 -0.27 -26.12
CA CYS A 35 -10.11 -0.81 -27.47
C CYS A 35 -10.69 0.17 -28.50
N ILE A 36 -9.91 0.46 -29.55
CA ILE A 36 -10.33 1.36 -30.63
C ILE A 36 -11.42 0.72 -31.50
N ASN A 37 -11.44 -0.61 -31.60
CA ASN A 37 -12.32 -1.35 -32.51
C ASN A 37 -13.71 -1.62 -31.89
N CYS A 38 -13.76 -2.13 -30.66
CA CYS A 38 -15.03 -2.50 -30.01
C CYS A 38 -15.43 -1.60 -28.83
N GLY A 39 -14.61 -0.62 -28.47
CA GLY A 39 -14.89 0.29 -27.36
C GLY A 39 -14.79 -0.37 -25.97
N SER A 40 -14.26 -1.60 -25.85
CA SER A 40 -14.09 -2.24 -24.55
C SER A 40 -13.11 -1.47 -23.68
N GLU A 41 -13.54 -1.08 -22.48
CA GLU A 41 -12.72 -0.41 -21.48
C GLU A 41 -12.40 -1.39 -20.35
N THR A 42 -11.13 -1.54 -20.03
CA THR A 42 -10.64 -2.28 -18.86
C THR A 42 -9.86 -1.31 -17.99
N VAL A 43 -10.28 -1.15 -16.73
CA VAL A 43 -9.48 -0.41 -15.75
C VAL A 43 -8.20 -1.21 -15.55
N LEU A 44 -7.04 -0.59 -15.81
CA LEU A 44 -5.79 -1.16 -15.35
C LEU A 44 -5.81 -0.92 -13.85
N GLU A 45 -6.20 -1.93 -13.07
CA GLU A 45 -5.80 -1.95 -11.68
C GLU A 45 -4.28 -1.87 -11.71
N GLU A 46 -3.74 -0.71 -11.32
CA GLU A 46 -2.34 -0.60 -10.99
C GLU A 46 -2.08 -1.76 -10.04
N ALA A 47 -1.19 -2.67 -10.43
CA ALA A 47 -0.78 -3.76 -9.55
C ALA A 47 -0.41 -3.07 -8.24
N LYS A 48 -1.24 -3.23 -7.20
CA LYS A 48 -1.07 -2.58 -5.92
C LYS A 48 0.36 -2.90 -5.51
N VAL A 49 1.24 -1.91 -5.59
CA VAL A 49 2.56 -2.00 -4.97
C VAL A 49 2.20 -2.27 -3.52
N GLY A 50 2.44 -3.51 -3.07
CA GLY A 50 1.91 -4.00 -1.80
C GLY A 50 2.19 -2.95 -0.73
N SER A 51 1.13 -2.47 -0.10
CA SER A 51 1.26 -1.46 0.94
C SER A 51 2.14 -2.01 2.06
N LEU A 52 2.72 -1.15 2.89
CA LEU A 52 3.46 -1.62 4.05
C LEU A 52 2.59 -2.44 5.02
N GLN A 53 1.26 -2.24 4.98
CA GLN A 53 0.31 -3.10 5.68
C GLN A 53 0.28 -4.52 5.09
N ASP A 54 0.33 -4.64 3.76
CA ASP A 54 0.41 -5.93 3.07
C ASP A 54 1.73 -6.64 3.42
N LEU A 55 2.86 -5.92 3.42
CA LEU A 55 4.15 -6.46 3.84
C LEU A 55 4.11 -6.93 5.31
N ARG A 56 3.56 -6.13 6.23
CA ARG A 56 3.39 -6.49 7.64
C ARG A 56 2.65 -7.82 7.80
N SER A 57 1.53 -7.98 7.08
CA SER A 57 0.72 -9.19 7.15
C SER A 57 1.49 -10.43 6.67
N VAL A 58 2.26 -10.30 5.59
CA VAL A 58 3.10 -11.37 5.04
C VAL A 58 4.20 -11.77 6.03
N ILE A 59 4.86 -10.79 6.65
CA ILE A 59 5.91 -11.06 7.64
C ILE A 59 5.34 -11.78 8.87
N ILE A 60 4.18 -11.37 9.39
CA ILE A 60 3.51 -12.06 10.50
C ILE A 60 3.19 -13.52 10.13
N ALA A 61 2.65 -13.76 8.92
CA ALA A 61 2.38 -15.12 8.45
C ALA A 61 3.67 -15.96 8.36
N LYS A 62 4.77 -15.37 7.89
CA LYS A 62 6.09 -16.03 7.84
C LYS A 62 6.66 -16.34 9.21
N VAL A 63 6.54 -15.44 10.19
CA VAL A 63 6.96 -15.71 11.58
C VAL A 63 6.25 -16.94 12.12
N ASN A 64 4.91 -16.99 12.01
CA ASN A 64 4.12 -18.13 12.49
C ASN A 64 4.51 -19.45 11.81
N SER A 65 4.68 -19.44 10.48
CA SER A 65 5.11 -20.63 9.75
C SER A 65 6.52 -21.07 10.14
N THR A 66 7.42 -20.14 10.39
CA THR A 66 8.82 -20.42 10.72
C THR A 66 8.98 -20.90 12.16
N ALA A 67 8.17 -20.41 13.08
CA ALA A 67 8.09 -20.92 14.45
C ALA A 67 7.65 -22.40 14.48
N ARG A 68 6.68 -22.78 13.64
CA ARG A 68 6.28 -24.20 13.50
C ARG A 68 7.39 -25.07 12.92
N MET A 69 8.18 -24.54 11.98
CA MET A 69 9.35 -25.25 11.45
C MET A 69 10.40 -25.48 12.56
N LEU A 70 10.62 -24.49 13.42
CA LEU A 70 11.53 -24.62 14.55
C LEU A 70 11.07 -25.68 15.55
N GLU A 71 9.77 -25.70 15.87
CA GLU A 71 9.17 -26.67 16.79
C GLU A 71 9.37 -28.13 16.33
N GLN A 72 9.36 -28.38 15.03
CA GLN A 72 9.48 -29.71 14.43
C GLN A 72 10.91 -30.10 14.08
N GLU A 73 11.86 -29.17 14.15
CA GLU A 73 13.25 -29.41 13.77
C GLU A 73 14.03 -30.03 14.93
N ASN A 74 14.79 -31.08 14.65
CA ASN A 74 15.57 -31.81 15.66
C ASN A 74 17.07 -31.58 15.50
N ASP A 75 17.51 -31.15 14.31
CA ASP A 75 18.92 -30.81 14.08
C ASP A 75 19.25 -29.44 14.67
N ILE A 76 20.21 -29.41 15.61
CA ILE A 76 20.57 -28.19 16.35
C ILE A 76 21.14 -27.11 15.42
N ALA A 77 21.93 -27.48 14.41
CA ALA A 77 22.50 -26.50 13.49
C ALA A 77 21.40 -25.83 12.67
N ARG A 78 20.43 -26.61 12.22
CA ARG A 78 19.25 -26.14 11.48
C ARG A 78 18.29 -25.35 12.37
N GLN A 79 18.11 -25.74 13.64
CA GLN A 79 17.38 -24.93 14.63
C GLN A 79 18.00 -23.52 14.75
N MET A 80 19.33 -23.40 14.79
CA MET A 80 19.98 -22.09 14.83
C MET A 80 19.72 -21.25 13.57
N GLU A 81 19.72 -21.87 12.39
CA GLU A 81 19.40 -21.17 11.14
C GLU A 81 17.96 -20.66 11.13
N ILE A 82 17.00 -21.48 11.56
CA ILE A 82 15.59 -21.11 11.66
C ILE A 82 15.40 -20.00 12.70
N ALA A 83 16.08 -20.07 13.84
CA ALA A 83 16.02 -19.04 14.88
C ALA A 83 16.59 -17.69 14.39
N ARG A 84 17.68 -17.70 13.62
CA ARG A 84 18.22 -16.48 12.98
C ARG A 84 17.23 -15.89 11.98
N LEU A 85 16.58 -16.73 11.18
CA LEU A 85 15.55 -16.27 10.24
C LEU A 85 14.36 -15.63 10.97
N LEU A 86 13.93 -16.20 12.09
CA LEU A 86 12.90 -15.59 12.95
C LEU A 86 13.33 -14.22 13.47
N LEU A 87 14.58 -14.09 13.92
CA LEU A 87 15.12 -12.79 14.36
C LEU A 87 15.04 -11.75 13.24
N TYR A 88 15.46 -12.09 12.02
CA TYR A 88 15.36 -11.20 10.87
C TYR A 88 13.91 -10.75 10.57
N TYR A 89 12.94 -11.67 10.62
CA TYR A 89 11.54 -11.29 10.40
C TYR A 89 11.00 -10.36 11.49
N LEU A 90 11.38 -10.56 12.75
CA LEU A 90 10.99 -9.67 13.85
C LEU A 90 11.62 -8.28 13.71
N GLU A 91 12.87 -8.19 13.26
CA GLU A 91 13.53 -6.91 12.97
C GLU A 91 12.82 -6.14 11.85
N ILE A 92 12.44 -6.82 10.76
CA ILE A 92 11.67 -6.21 9.68
C ILE A 92 10.31 -5.73 10.20
N LEU A 93 9.64 -6.55 11.02
CA LEU A 93 8.34 -6.21 11.59
C LEU A 93 8.41 -4.98 12.51
N ALA A 94 9.49 -4.83 13.28
CA ALA A 94 9.73 -3.65 14.11
C ALA A 94 9.84 -2.38 13.25
N LYS A 95 10.68 -2.41 12.21
CA LYS A 95 10.86 -1.27 11.28
C LYS A 95 9.56 -0.86 10.58
N VAL A 96 8.75 -1.83 10.16
CA VAL A 96 7.43 -1.56 9.53
C VAL A 96 6.40 -1.07 10.55
N SER A 97 6.62 -1.26 11.85
CA SER A 97 5.72 -0.78 12.91
C SER A 97 6.09 0.63 13.40
N GLU A 98 7.35 1.02 13.33
CA GLU A 98 7.83 2.35 13.74
C GLU A 98 7.28 3.49 12.88
N GLU A 99 6.91 3.22 11.62
CA GLU A 99 6.30 4.24 10.75
C GLU A 99 4.88 4.65 11.19
N LYS A 100 4.16 3.79 11.92
CA LYS A 100 2.84 4.14 12.50
C LYS A 100 2.94 5.12 13.67
N GLY A 101 4.05 5.10 14.41
CA GLY A 101 4.23 5.93 15.60
C GLY A 101 4.58 7.40 15.30
N LYS A 102 4.78 7.77 14.03
CA LYS A 102 4.99 9.16 13.61
C LYS A 102 3.68 9.87 13.28
N GLU A 103 2.74 9.18 12.64
CA GLU A 103 1.41 9.72 12.32
C GLU A 103 0.57 9.94 13.59
N GLU A 104 0.59 9.01 14.56
CA GLU A 104 -0.17 9.14 15.82
C GLU A 104 0.35 10.25 16.76
N ARG A 105 1.65 10.60 16.69
CA ARG A 105 2.24 11.67 17.53
C ARG A 105 1.91 13.08 17.02
N GLU A 106 1.73 13.25 15.71
CA GLU A 106 1.35 14.55 15.13
C GLU A 106 -0.12 14.87 15.42
N GLU A 107 -1.03 13.88 15.38
CA GLU A 107 -2.44 14.07 15.75
C GLU A 107 -2.63 14.37 17.26
N GLU A 108 -1.83 13.74 18.14
CA GLU A 108 -1.89 13.98 19.58
C GLU A 108 -1.33 15.35 20.00
N GLU A 109 -0.33 15.89 19.28
CA GLU A 109 0.19 17.24 19.50
C GLU A 109 -0.75 18.34 18.99
N GLU A 110 -1.44 18.13 17.86
CA GLU A 110 -2.45 19.07 17.36
C GLU A 110 -3.69 19.12 18.26
N GLY A 111 -4.16 17.98 18.78
CA GLY A 111 -5.26 17.90 19.74
C GLY A 111 -5.00 18.66 21.04
N LYS A 112 -3.80 18.49 21.63
CA LYS A 112 -3.39 19.19 22.86
C LYS A 112 -3.21 20.71 22.67
N ARG A 113 -2.91 21.16 21.44
CA ARG A 113 -2.80 22.59 21.10
C ARG A 113 -4.16 23.24 20.87
N GLY A 114 -5.17 22.48 20.45
CA GLY A 114 -6.57 22.90 20.34
C GLY A 114 -7.22 23.13 21.70
N GLU A 115 -7.11 22.17 22.63
CA GLU A 115 -7.70 22.28 23.98
C GLU A 115 -7.14 23.45 24.79
N ARG A 116 -5.83 23.77 24.66
CA ARG A 116 -5.24 24.94 25.34
C ARG A 116 -5.75 26.30 24.83
N LYS A 117 -6.28 26.37 23.61
CA LYS A 117 -6.87 27.61 23.06
C LYS A 117 -8.30 27.80 23.57
N GLU A 118 -9.09 26.72 23.64
CA GLU A 118 -10.48 26.79 24.12
C GLU A 118 -10.60 27.12 25.61
N VAL A 119 -9.64 26.70 26.44
CA VAL A 119 -9.63 27.04 27.87
C VAL A 119 -9.33 28.53 28.09
N LYS A 120 -8.40 29.10 27.32
CA LYS A 120 -8.06 30.54 27.41
C LYS A 120 -9.19 31.46 26.98
N GLU A 121 -9.95 31.09 25.93
CA GLU A 121 -11.08 31.90 25.45
C GLU A 121 -12.31 31.85 26.38
N ARG A 122 -12.39 30.87 27.29
CA ARG A 122 -13.45 30.79 28.31
C ARG A 122 -13.11 31.61 29.55
N GLU A 123 -11.84 31.60 29.98
CA GLU A 123 -11.39 32.40 31.13
C GLU A 123 -11.48 33.92 30.85
N GLU A 124 -11.21 34.36 29.62
CA GLU A 124 -11.31 35.78 29.23
C GLU A 124 -12.75 36.30 29.10
N LYS A 125 -13.77 35.42 29.10
CA LYS A 125 -15.20 35.80 28.98
C LYS A 125 -15.94 35.86 30.31
N GLU A 126 -15.33 35.40 31.41
CA GLU A 126 -15.94 35.44 32.75
C GLU A 126 -15.49 36.67 33.57
N GLU A 127 -14.58 37.50 33.05
CA GLU A 127 -14.08 38.72 33.70
C GLU A 127 -14.56 40.06 33.08
N GLU A 128 -15.53 40.05 32.13
CA GLU A 128 -16.14 41.27 31.57
C GLU A 128 -17.61 41.48 31.95
#